data_AF-W2SF85-F1
#
_entry.id   AF-W2SF85-F1
#
_cell.length_a   1.000
_cell.length_b   1.000
_cell.length_c   1.000
_cell.angle_alpha   90.00
_cell.angle_beta   90.00
_cell.angle_gamma   90.00
#
_symmetry.space_group_name_H-M   'P 1'
#
loop_
_entity.id
_entity.type
_entity.pdbx_description
1 polymer ?
#
loop_
_entity_poly.entity_id
_entity_poly.type
_entity_poly.pdbx_seq_one_letter_code
_entity_poly.pdbx_strand_id
1 'polypeptide(L)'
;MKRKTTRQPRSRPSSRMAETETIEHDDLCAICHCLMLRPVTTTCNHTLCAECMKVWSDISITDQRQIVGLEDVPTTCLPSEMESRCPMCRTLTTASPDRTREAALRRKYKHSYAARELEAQIVSDEHNADTIETLTLYIGNTHHLVKADQSGSKNTHNWKFFVRPSRTDLIEEVQVFLHPTFRNPRVILQLPPYEIHRLGWGFFTIYANVILKAGYRWMSSEAEDTADGQRQGKLPLEWTLDFNSNAGRGSQGRWRLKVKKEKQGQEVEDAVQRESVLRMWRQQRERDPDYVGHESS
;
A
#
# COMPACT_ATOMS: atom_id res chain seq x y z
N MET A 1 -15.04 6.16 94.65
CA MET A 1 -14.79 7.05 93.49
C MET A 1 -13.54 6.61 92.73
N LYS A 2 -13.66 5.87 91.62
CA LYS A 2 -12.64 5.79 90.55
C LYS A 2 -13.39 5.55 89.23
N ARG A 3 -13.51 6.60 88.40
CA ARG A 3 -14.22 6.58 87.10
C ARG A 3 -13.34 5.86 86.07
N LYS A 4 -13.91 4.83 85.41
CA LYS A 4 -13.34 4.18 84.22
C LYS A 4 -13.59 5.07 83.01
N THR A 5 -12.52 5.53 82.35
CA THR A 5 -12.56 6.26 81.08
C THR A 5 -12.35 5.28 79.94
N THR A 6 -13.44 4.96 79.23
CA THR A 6 -13.45 4.14 78.02
C THR A 6 -12.95 4.98 76.84
N ARG A 7 -11.80 4.61 76.26
CA ARG A 7 -11.29 5.20 75.01
C ARG A 7 -12.00 4.56 73.80
N GLN A 8 -12.72 5.36 73.02
CA GLN A 8 -13.21 4.96 71.70
C GLN A 8 -12.05 4.91 70.67
N PRO A 9 -12.06 3.96 69.73
CA PRO A 9 -11.09 3.93 68.65
C PRO A 9 -11.42 4.96 67.57
N ARG A 10 -10.40 5.71 67.13
CA ARG A 10 -10.47 6.66 66.02
C ARG A 10 -10.79 5.94 64.72
N SER A 11 -11.82 6.42 64.02
CA SER A 11 -12.19 5.99 62.67
C SER A 11 -11.03 6.21 61.69
N ARG A 12 -10.70 5.18 60.90
CA ARG A 12 -9.83 5.28 59.74
C ARG A 12 -10.46 6.21 58.69
N PRO A 13 -9.69 7.03 57.96
CA PRO A 13 -10.22 7.75 56.82
C PRO A 13 -10.68 6.73 55.78
N SER A 14 -11.94 6.81 55.40
CA SER A 14 -12.53 6.06 54.30
C SER A 14 -11.68 6.27 53.04
N SER A 15 -11.15 5.18 52.50
CA SER A 15 -10.56 5.17 51.16
C SER A 15 -11.61 5.70 50.18
N ARG A 16 -11.37 6.90 49.62
CA ARG A 16 -12.10 7.37 48.45
C ARG A 16 -11.96 6.28 47.38
N MET A 17 -12.99 5.47 47.21
CA MET A 17 -13.16 4.67 46.02
C MET A 17 -13.08 5.66 44.87
N ALA A 18 -12.13 5.46 43.96
CA ALA A 18 -12.07 6.23 42.73
C ALA A 18 -13.47 6.18 42.11
N GLU A 19 -14.07 7.34 41.89
CA GLU A 19 -15.35 7.45 41.21
C GLU A 19 -15.20 6.78 39.84
N THR A 20 -15.70 5.56 39.70
CA THR A 20 -15.76 4.87 38.43
C THR A 20 -16.79 5.60 37.59
N GLU A 21 -16.30 6.39 36.63
CA GLU A 21 -17.13 7.06 35.63
C GLU A 21 -17.92 5.99 34.86
N THR A 22 -19.25 6.04 34.92
CA THR A 22 -20.10 5.17 34.09
C THR A 22 -20.12 5.70 32.67
N ILE A 23 -19.56 4.94 31.73
CA ILE A 23 -19.46 5.33 30.31
C ILE A 23 -20.78 4.98 29.60
N GLU A 24 -21.35 5.97 28.91
CA GLU A 24 -22.55 5.75 28.07
C GLU A 24 -22.23 4.90 26.84
N HIS A 25 -23.21 4.11 26.38
CA HIS A 25 -23.02 3.19 25.25
C HIS A 25 -22.62 3.91 23.96
N ASP A 26 -23.19 5.09 23.69
CA ASP A 26 -22.87 5.90 22.51
C ASP A 26 -21.42 6.44 22.51
N ASP A 27 -20.75 6.42 23.66
CA ASP A 27 -19.36 6.84 23.82
C ASP A 27 -18.36 5.66 23.72
N LEU A 28 -18.87 4.44 23.55
CA LEU A 28 -18.08 3.24 23.33
C LEU A 28 -17.77 3.01 21.86
N CYS A 29 -16.57 2.52 21.59
CA CYS A 29 -16.18 2.08 20.25
C CYS A 29 -16.84 0.75 19.94
N ALA A 30 -17.51 0.65 18.79
CA ALA A 30 -18.17 -0.58 18.34
C ALA A 30 -17.22 -1.76 18.01
N ILE A 31 -15.90 -1.54 18.02
CA ILE A 31 -14.89 -2.59 17.75
C ILE A 31 -14.29 -3.12 19.05
N CYS A 32 -13.78 -2.24 19.91
CA CYS A 32 -13.13 -2.65 21.15
C CYS A 32 -14.06 -2.62 22.37
N HIS A 33 -15.26 -2.06 22.23
CA HIS A 33 -16.25 -1.86 23.31
C HIS A 33 -15.74 -1.06 24.51
N CYS A 34 -14.68 -0.27 24.33
CA CYS A 34 -14.14 0.66 25.32
C CYS A 34 -14.47 2.10 24.95
N LEU A 35 -14.28 3.04 25.89
CA LEU A 35 -14.34 4.47 25.61
C LEU A 35 -13.50 4.83 24.37
N MET A 36 -14.12 5.55 23.43
CA MET A 36 -13.48 5.95 22.18
C MET A 36 -12.24 6.81 22.43
N LEU A 37 -11.09 6.30 22.00
CA LEU A 37 -9.81 7.00 22.05
C LEU A 37 -9.48 7.58 20.67
N ARG A 38 -9.19 8.88 20.61
CA ARG A 38 -8.93 9.62 19.36
C ARG A 38 -9.92 9.22 18.25
N PRO A 39 -11.22 9.48 18.43
CA PRO A 39 -12.25 8.99 17.51
C PRO A 39 -12.01 9.48 16.08
N VAL A 40 -12.27 8.60 15.11
CA VAL A 40 -12.31 8.91 13.68
C VAL A 40 -13.72 8.63 13.16
N THR A 41 -14.18 9.48 12.25
CA THR A 41 -15.48 9.36 11.61
C THR A 41 -15.27 9.01 10.14
N THR A 42 -15.93 7.94 9.72
CA THR A 42 -15.94 7.47 8.34
C THR A 42 -16.85 8.34 7.46
N THR A 43 -16.65 8.35 6.14
CA THR A 43 -17.57 9.04 5.21
C THR A 43 -19.00 8.50 5.22
N CYS A 44 -19.20 7.28 5.72
CA CYS A 44 -20.51 6.69 5.98
C CYS A 44 -21.06 6.98 7.40
N ASN A 45 -20.46 7.95 8.10
CA ASN A 45 -20.89 8.46 9.40
C ASN A 45 -20.86 7.46 10.57
N HIS A 46 -19.99 6.45 10.51
CA HIS A 46 -19.66 5.61 11.67
C HIS A 46 -18.41 6.12 12.37
N THR A 47 -18.45 6.16 13.71
CA THR A 47 -17.35 6.64 14.55
C THR A 47 -16.74 5.51 15.37
N LEU A 48 -15.42 5.43 15.40
CA LEU A 48 -14.67 4.45 16.19
C LEU A 48 -13.27 4.98 16.58
N CYS A 49 -12.52 4.24 17.40
CA CYS A 49 -11.14 4.63 17.74
C CYS A 49 -10.24 4.70 16.49
N ALA A 50 -9.32 5.66 16.43
CA ALA A 50 -8.33 5.74 15.35
C ALA A 50 -7.54 4.43 15.18
N GLU A 51 -7.08 3.82 16.29
CA GLU A 51 -6.29 2.59 16.21
C GLU A 51 -7.11 1.39 15.73
N CYS A 52 -8.37 1.27 16.17
CA CYS A 52 -9.26 0.23 15.67
C CYS A 52 -9.50 0.39 14.16
N MET A 53 -9.65 1.63 13.68
CA MET A 53 -9.81 1.89 12.24
C MET A 53 -8.53 1.57 11.48
N LYS A 54 -7.37 1.90 12.03
CA LYS A 54 -6.07 1.61 11.41
C LYS A 54 -5.87 0.10 11.26
N VAL A 55 -6.00 -0.67 12.34
CA VAL A 55 -5.90 -2.15 12.31
C VAL A 55 -6.89 -2.76 11.32
N TRP A 56 -8.11 -2.21 11.25
CA TRP A 56 -9.08 -2.66 10.25
C TRP A 56 -8.71 -2.27 8.82
N SER A 57 -8.21 -1.05 8.60
CA SER A 57 -7.76 -0.58 7.30
C SER A 57 -6.58 -1.42 6.79
N ASP A 58 -5.72 -1.87 7.68
CA ASP A 58 -4.54 -2.69 7.42
C ASP A 58 -4.92 -4.06 6.83
N ILE A 59 -5.97 -4.70 7.37
CA ILE A 59 -6.49 -5.98 6.85
C ILE A 59 -7.48 -5.81 5.70
N SER A 60 -8.05 -4.61 5.51
CA SER A 60 -9.00 -4.33 4.44
C SER A 60 -8.29 -4.29 3.10
N ILE A 61 -8.44 -5.36 2.34
CA ILE A 61 -8.01 -5.45 0.94
C ILE A 61 -8.93 -4.56 0.08
N THR A 62 -8.34 -3.54 -0.52
CA THR A 62 -8.98 -2.63 -1.48
C THR A 62 -8.04 -2.42 -2.66
N ASP A 63 -8.55 -2.67 -3.87
CA ASP A 63 -7.80 -2.49 -5.11
C ASP A 63 -8.32 -1.20 -5.77
N GLN A 64 -7.54 -0.12 -5.66
CA GLN A 64 -7.93 1.18 -6.19
C GLN A 64 -7.20 1.45 -7.51
N ARG A 65 -7.89 1.16 -8.62
CA ARG A 65 -7.40 1.33 -9.98
C ARG A 65 -8.10 2.49 -10.65
N GLN A 66 -7.33 3.39 -11.24
CA GLN A 66 -7.85 4.55 -11.95
C GLN A 66 -7.00 4.88 -13.16
N ILE A 67 -7.61 5.17 -14.31
CA ILE A 67 -6.90 5.72 -15.48
C ILE A 67 -6.56 7.18 -15.19
N VAL A 68 -5.30 7.56 -15.41
CA VAL A 68 -4.74 8.88 -15.06
C VAL A 68 -3.92 9.46 -16.23
N GLY A 69 -3.59 10.75 -16.16
CA GLY A 69 -2.83 11.44 -17.21
C GLY A 69 -1.39 10.95 -17.28
N LEU A 70 -0.73 10.99 -18.44
CA LEU A 70 0.66 10.52 -18.60
C LEU A 70 1.69 11.39 -17.85
N GLU A 71 1.31 12.62 -17.50
CA GLU A 71 2.06 13.56 -16.69
C GLU A 71 2.07 13.22 -15.19
N ASP A 72 1.13 12.38 -14.74
CA ASP A 72 1.06 11.96 -13.34
C ASP A 72 2.25 11.07 -12.99
N VAL A 73 2.91 11.42 -11.89
CA VAL A 73 4.07 10.69 -11.36
C VAL A 73 3.70 9.82 -10.16
N PRO A 74 4.39 8.68 -9.94
CA PRO A 74 4.16 7.86 -8.76
C PRO A 74 4.55 8.59 -7.47
N THR A 75 3.55 8.98 -6.69
CA THR A 75 3.73 9.52 -5.33
C THR A 75 3.24 8.49 -4.31
N THR A 76 4.02 8.28 -3.26
CA THR A 76 3.59 7.46 -2.11
C THR A 76 2.35 8.11 -1.48
N CYS A 77 1.25 7.37 -1.46
CA CYS A 77 -0.01 7.82 -0.91
C CYS A 77 0.00 7.63 0.62
N LEU A 78 -0.52 8.59 1.38
CA LEU A 78 -0.58 8.43 2.83
C LEU A 78 -1.57 7.30 3.20
N PRO A 79 -1.36 6.54 4.29
CA PRO A 79 -2.30 5.50 4.70
C PRO A 79 -3.74 6.00 4.86
N SER A 80 -3.93 7.26 5.29
CA SER A 80 -5.24 7.91 5.44
C SER A 80 -5.96 8.22 4.13
N GLU A 81 -5.23 8.28 3.01
CA GLU A 81 -5.76 8.57 1.67
C GLU A 81 -6.22 7.29 0.95
N MET A 82 -5.93 6.12 1.52
CA MET A 82 -6.42 4.86 1.01
C MET A 82 -7.83 4.59 1.52
N GLU A 83 -8.73 4.26 0.59
CA GLU A 83 -10.05 3.82 1.00
C GLU A 83 -9.94 2.41 1.59
N SER A 84 -10.72 2.17 2.63
CA SER A 84 -10.90 0.86 3.26
C SER A 84 -12.38 0.60 3.44
N ARG A 85 -12.78 -0.66 3.61
CA ARG A 85 -14.18 -0.97 3.91
C ARG A 85 -14.46 -0.59 5.35
N CYS A 86 -15.56 0.12 5.61
CA CYS A 86 -15.98 0.43 6.97
C CYS A 86 -16.22 -0.85 7.77
N PRO A 87 -15.72 -0.97 9.02
CA PRO A 87 -15.95 -2.17 9.83
C PRO A 87 -17.44 -2.36 10.22
N MET A 88 -18.22 -1.28 10.23
CA MET A 88 -19.62 -1.30 10.64
C MET A 88 -20.56 -1.68 9.50
N CYS A 89 -20.37 -1.09 8.31
CA CYS A 89 -21.31 -1.23 7.20
C CYS A 89 -20.66 -1.73 5.90
N ARG A 90 -19.34 -1.98 5.89
CA ARG A 90 -18.54 -2.45 4.73
C ARG A 90 -18.51 -1.53 3.51
N THR A 91 -19.15 -0.37 3.57
CA THR A 91 -19.05 0.70 2.57
C THR A 91 -17.60 1.16 2.44
N LEU A 92 -17.14 1.33 1.21
CA LEU A 92 -15.82 1.87 0.92
C LEU A 92 -15.73 3.32 1.44
N THR A 93 -14.73 3.60 2.27
CA THR A 93 -14.69 4.83 3.05
C THR A 93 -13.26 5.28 3.36
N THR A 94 -13.10 6.56 3.63
CA THR A 94 -11.95 7.13 4.33
C THR A 94 -12.37 7.55 5.73
N ALA A 95 -11.42 7.66 6.66
CA ALA A 95 -11.68 8.05 8.03
C ALA A 95 -10.93 9.34 8.37
N SER A 96 -11.63 10.31 8.95
CA SER A 96 -11.06 11.59 9.39
C SER A 96 -11.15 11.75 10.91
N PRO A 97 -10.17 12.40 11.57
CA PRO A 97 -10.23 12.63 13.01
C PRO A 97 -11.43 13.49 13.43
N ASP A 98 -12.20 13.04 14.42
CA ASP A 98 -13.29 13.79 15.02
C ASP A 98 -12.81 14.49 16.30
N ARG A 99 -12.23 15.68 16.12
CA ARG A 99 -11.67 16.49 17.21
C ARG A 99 -12.74 17.01 18.17
N THR A 100 -13.95 17.25 17.67
CA THR A 100 -15.06 17.73 18.48
C THR A 100 -15.50 16.65 19.46
N ARG A 101 -15.70 15.42 18.97
CA ARG A 101 -16.05 14.28 19.81
C ARG A 101 -14.90 13.94 20.76
N GLU A 102 -13.66 13.99 20.30
CA GLU A 102 -12.48 13.78 21.16
C GLU A 102 -12.48 14.73 22.37
N ALA A 103 -12.65 16.03 22.13
CA ALA A 103 -12.68 17.03 23.19
C ALA A 103 -13.87 16.84 24.15
N ALA A 104 -15.03 16.43 23.64
CA ALA A 104 -16.21 16.14 24.44
C ALA A 104 -15.97 14.94 25.38
N LEU A 105 -15.41 13.84 24.86
CA LEU A 105 -15.09 12.64 25.63
C LEU A 105 -14.02 12.92 26.70
N ARG A 106 -12.95 13.63 26.35
CA ARG A 106 -11.90 14.06 27.31
C ARG A 106 -12.46 14.87 28.46
N ARG A 107 -13.44 15.75 28.20
CA ARG A 107 -14.06 16.60 29.22
C ARG A 107 -15.05 15.82 30.10
N LYS A 108 -15.80 14.88 29.51
CA LYS A 108 -16.85 14.09 30.17
C LYS A 108 -16.27 12.96 31.02
N TYR A 109 -15.27 12.25 30.53
CA TYR A 109 -14.67 11.06 31.16
C TYR A 109 -13.17 11.26 31.39
N LYS A 110 -12.81 12.16 32.31
CA LYS A 110 -11.41 12.60 32.47
C LYS A 110 -10.50 11.44 32.89
N HIS A 111 -10.95 10.66 33.87
CA HIS A 111 -10.15 9.57 34.42
C HIS A 111 -10.06 8.40 33.44
N SER A 112 -11.19 8.01 32.87
CA SER A 112 -11.25 6.88 31.94
C SER A 112 -10.50 7.18 30.64
N TYR A 113 -10.58 8.41 30.13
CA TYR A 113 -9.87 8.80 28.91
C TYR A 113 -8.35 8.82 29.12
N ALA A 114 -7.88 9.36 30.24
CA ALA A 114 -6.44 9.37 30.57
C ALA A 114 -5.88 7.94 30.73
N ALA A 115 -6.65 7.03 31.33
CA ALA A 115 -6.29 5.61 31.41
C ALA A 115 -6.16 4.98 30.02
N ARG A 116 -7.12 5.24 29.12
CA ARG A 116 -7.06 4.77 27.71
C ARG A 116 -5.86 5.31 26.95
N GLU A 117 -5.47 6.57 27.17
CA GLU A 117 -4.26 7.14 26.57
C GLU A 117 -3.00 6.40 27.02
N LEU A 118 -2.88 6.09 28.31
CA LEU A 118 -1.76 5.35 28.86
C LEU A 118 -1.69 3.92 28.30
N GLU A 119 -2.82 3.21 28.27
CA GLU A 119 -2.91 1.85 27.69
C GLU A 119 -2.44 1.83 26.22
N ALA A 120 -2.90 2.78 25.42
CA ALA A 120 -2.54 2.85 24.01
C ALA A 120 -1.05 3.12 23.79
N GLN A 121 -0.42 3.90 24.68
CA GLN A 121 1.01 4.16 24.60
C GLN A 121 1.84 2.90 24.86
N ILE A 122 1.42 2.08 25.84
CA ILE A 122 2.09 0.80 26.14
C ILE A 122 1.98 -0.18 24.97
N VAL A 123 0.79 -0.33 24.38
CA VAL A 123 0.56 -1.26 23.26
C VAL A 123 1.35 -0.87 22.01
N SER A 124 1.51 0.43 21.76
CA SER A 124 2.24 0.95 20.60
C SER A 124 3.72 0.55 20.59
N ASP A 125 4.35 0.46 21.76
CA ASP A 125 5.77 0.12 21.88
C ASP A 125 6.04 -1.37 21.61
N GLU A 126 5.04 -2.24 21.78
CA GLU A 126 5.15 -3.68 21.54
C GLU A 126 4.88 -4.09 20.07
N HIS A 127 4.07 -3.32 19.33
CA HIS A 127 3.53 -3.70 18.01
C HIS A 127 4.35 -3.23 16.78
N ASN A 128 5.60 -2.79 16.95
CA ASN A 128 6.44 -2.25 15.86
C ASN A 128 6.98 -3.32 14.87
N ALA A 129 6.24 -4.42 14.73
CA ALA A 129 6.68 -5.65 14.09
C ALA A 129 6.08 -5.91 12.71
N ASP A 130 4.87 -5.41 12.48
CA ASP A 130 3.97 -5.86 11.41
C ASP A 130 3.52 -4.64 10.60
N THR A 131 4.49 -3.91 10.05
CA THR A 131 4.24 -2.64 9.35
C THR A 131 3.66 -2.91 7.98
N ILE A 132 2.45 -2.39 7.75
CA ILE A 132 1.86 -2.29 6.42
C ILE A 132 2.27 -0.96 5.82
N GLU A 133 2.80 -1.03 4.61
CA GLU A 133 3.31 0.08 3.84
C GLU A 133 2.41 0.29 2.60
N THR A 134 2.29 1.53 2.17
CA THR A 134 1.53 1.88 0.96
C THR A 134 2.48 1.91 -0.24
N LEU A 135 2.01 1.40 -1.38
CA LEU A 135 2.73 1.47 -2.65
C LEU A 135 1.78 1.93 -3.74
N THR A 136 2.11 3.05 -4.38
CA THR A 136 1.47 3.45 -5.63
C THR A 136 2.25 2.87 -6.80
N LEU A 137 1.58 2.19 -7.72
CA LEU A 137 2.14 1.62 -8.94
C LEU A 137 1.42 2.18 -10.17
N TYR A 138 2.19 2.58 -11.17
CA TYR A 138 1.66 3.01 -12.46
C TYR A 138 2.00 1.97 -13.50
N ILE A 139 1.01 1.57 -14.30
CA ILE A 139 1.18 0.68 -15.45
C ILE A 139 0.62 1.38 -16.67
N GLY A 140 1.36 1.37 -17.77
CA GLY A 140 0.92 2.12 -18.94
C GLY A 140 1.82 1.97 -20.14
N ASN A 141 1.49 2.72 -21.18
CA ASN A 141 2.36 2.86 -22.34
C ASN A 141 2.40 4.28 -22.88
N THR A 142 3.55 4.66 -23.43
CA THR A 142 3.64 5.78 -24.36
C THR A 142 3.70 5.27 -25.79
N HIS A 143 3.29 6.10 -26.74
CA HIS A 143 3.24 5.77 -28.15
C HIS A 143 3.56 6.99 -29.02
N HIS A 144 4.24 6.77 -30.14
CA HIS A 144 4.32 7.72 -31.25
C HIS A 144 4.50 6.97 -32.57
N LEU A 145 4.03 7.58 -33.66
CA LEU A 145 4.19 7.04 -35.00
C LEU A 145 5.59 7.34 -35.53
N VAL A 146 6.24 6.31 -36.07
CA VAL A 146 7.51 6.43 -36.79
C VAL A 146 7.22 6.26 -38.28
N LYS A 147 7.92 7.03 -39.12
CA LYS A 147 7.80 6.92 -40.57
C LYS A 147 8.20 5.50 -40.99
N ALA A 148 7.40 4.90 -41.88
CA ALA A 148 7.76 3.63 -42.49
C ALA A 148 9.15 3.76 -43.14
N ASP A 149 10.03 2.81 -42.85
CA ASP A 149 11.33 2.77 -43.49
C ASP A 149 11.19 2.50 -45.00
N GLN A 150 12.27 2.74 -45.74
CA GLN A 150 12.30 2.42 -47.18
C GLN A 150 12.18 0.90 -47.46
N SER A 151 12.22 0.06 -46.41
CA SER A 151 12.08 -1.40 -46.49
C SER A 151 10.62 -1.90 -46.48
N GLY A 152 9.63 -1.00 -46.36
CA GLY A 152 8.21 -1.37 -46.42
C GLY A 152 7.70 -2.12 -45.17
N SER A 153 8.38 -1.97 -44.03
CA SER A 153 7.95 -2.58 -42.77
C SER A 153 6.61 -1.99 -42.29
N LYS A 154 5.67 -2.86 -41.88
CA LYS A 154 4.38 -2.46 -41.26
C LYS A 154 4.52 -2.01 -39.80
N ASN A 155 5.72 -2.05 -39.23
CA ASN A 155 5.98 -1.69 -37.84
C ASN A 155 6.17 -0.18 -37.68
N THR A 156 5.07 0.57 -37.74
CA THR A 156 5.07 2.04 -37.67
C THR A 156 4.77 2.59 -36.28
N HIS A 157 4.41 1.74 -35.31
CA HIS A 157 4.08 2.14 -33.96
C HIS A 157 5.30 1.95 -33.06
N ASN A 158 5.92 3.03 -32.62
CA ASN A 158 6.92 2.98 -31.57
C ASN A 158 6.22 3.17 -30.23
N TRP A 159 6.22 2.11 -29.44
CA TRP A 159 5.57 2.09 -28.15
C TRP A 159 6.55 1.70 -27.06
N LYS A 160 6.29 2.27 -25.89
CA LYS A 160 7.03 2.00 -24.67
C LYS A 160 6.06 1.59 -23.59
N PHE A 161 6.13 0.34 -23.16
CA PHE A 161 5.41 -0.13 -21.99
C PHE A 161 6.25 0.14 -20.74
N PHE A 162 5.60 0.50 -19.63
CA PHE A 162 6.29 0.79 -18.39
C PHE A 162 5.50 0.34 -17.17
N VAL A 163 6.24 0.00 -16.12
CA VAL A 163 5.76 -0.13 -14.75
C VAL A 163 6.56 0.82 -13.87
N ARG A 164 5.89 1.76 -13.21
CA ARG A 164 6.54 2.80 -12.39
C ARG A 164 6.00 2.73 -10.96
N PRO A 165 6.69 2.03 -10.05
CA PRO A 165 6.37 2.05 -8.63
C PRO A 165 6.87 3.35 -7.99
N SER A 166 6.14 3.84 -6.99
CA SER A 166 6.57 4.94 -6.09
C SER A 166 7.77 4.55 -5.24
N ARG A 167 7.96 3.25 -4.98
CA ARG A 167 9.08 2.69 -4.24
C ARG A 167 9.71 1.52 -4.98
N THR A 168 10.92 1.74 -5.47
CA THR A 168 11.69 0.74 -6.21
C THR A 168 12.46 -0.21 -5.29
N ASP A 169 12.69 0.20 -4.04
CA ASP A 169 13.40 -0.58 -3.01
C ASP A 169 12.67 -1.86 -2.60
N LEU A 170 11.35 -1.89 -2.79
CA LEU A 170 10.48 -3.04 -2.49
C LEU A 170 10.35 -4.03 -3.64
N ILE A 171 10.73 -3.64 -4.86
CA ILE A 171 10.56 -4.46 -6.06
C ILE A 171 11.84 -5.23 -6.31
N GLU A 172 11.71 -6.55 -6.47
CA GLU A 172 12.81 -7.42 -6.90
C GLU A 172 12.95 -7.38 -8.42
N GLU A 173 11.85 -7.65 -9.12
CA GLU A 173 11.83 -7.60 -10.59
C GLU A 173 10.41 -7.45 -11.15
N VAL A 174 10.35 -7.04 -12.42
CA VAL A 174 9.13 -7.01 -13.24
C VAL A 174 9.31 -7.95 -14.42
N GLN A 175 8.49 -8.98 -14.51
CA GLN A 175 8.48 -9.92 -15.63
C GLN A 175 7.38 -9.52 -16.61
N VAL A 176 7.75 -9.10 -17.81
CA VAL A 176 6.84 -8.65 -18.86
C VAL A 176 6.67 -9.75 -19.91
N PHE A 177 5.43 -10.11 -20.20
CA PHE A 177 5.04 -11.10 -21.20
C PHE A 177 4.40 -10.38 -22.38
N LEU A 178 5.15 -10.35 -23.47
CA LEU A 178 4.75 -9.85 -24.78
C LEU A 178 4.03 -10.92 -25.60
N HIS A 179 3.37 -10.49 -26.67
CA HIS A 179 2.76 -11.40 -27.62
C HIS A 179 3.79 -12.39 -28.21
N PRO A 180 3.42 -13.66 -28.48
CA PRO A 180 4.36 -14.67 -29.00
C PRO A 180 5.02 -14.35 -30.35
N THR A 181 4.54 -13.33 -31.07
CA THR A 181 5.16 -12.88 -32.33
C THR A 181 6.47 -12.13 -32.14
N PHE A 182 6.77 -11.67 -30.92
CA PHE A 182 8.07 -11.08 -30.59
C PHE A 182 9.11 -12.19 -30.44
N ARG A 183 10.36 -11.92 -30.87
CA ARG A 183 11.43 -12.94 -30.80
C ARG A 183 11.80 -13.26 -29.36
N ASN A 184 11.66 -12.27 -28.50
CA ASN A 184 11.79 -12.41 -27.06
C ASN A 184 10.47 -12.04 -26.36
N PRO A 185 9.52 -12.98 -26.25
CA PRO A 185 8.20 -12.69 -25.70
C PRO A 185 8.20 -12.56 -24.17
N ARG A 186 9.30 -12.88 -23.47
CA ARG A 186 9.43 -12.72 -22.01
C ARG A 186 10.64 -11.86 -21.68
N VAL A 187 10.40 -10.71 -21.08
CA VAL A 187 11.46 -9.77 -20.65
C VAL A 187 11.43 -9.67 -19.13
N ILE A 188 12.59 -9.72 -18.49
CA ILE A 188 12.72 -9.63 -17.03
C ILE A 188 13.49 -8.35 -16.73
N LEU A 189 12.89 -7.48 -15.92
CA LEU A 189 13.41 -6.16 -15.59
C LEU A 189 13.70 -6.13 -14.08
N GLN A 190 14.96 -6.36 -13.72
CA GLN A 190 15.40 -6.43 -12.32
C GLN A 190 15.84 -5.06 -11.76
N LEU A 191 15.87 -4.04 -12.62
CA LEU A 191 16.34 -2.70 -12.26
C LEU A 191 15.44 -1.62 -12.86
N PRO A 192 15.21 -0.52 -12.12
CA PRO A 192 14.53 0.63 -12.68
C PRO A 192 15.41 1.34 -13.73
N PRO A 193 14.81 1.99 -14.74
CA PRO A 193 13.37 2.08 -14.99
C PRO A 193 12.82 0.77 -15.60
N TYR A 194 11.68 0.28 -15.09
CA TYR A 194 11.05 -0.97 -15.56
C TYR A 194 10.25 -0.72 -16.85
N GLU A 195 10.96 -0.48 -17.95
CA GLU A 195 10.37 -0.10 -19.23
C GLU A 195 10.90 -0.98 -20.37
N ILE A 196 10.04 -1.23 -21.36
CA ILE A 196 10.42 -1.89 -22.63
C ILE A 196 10.00 -1.03 -23.80
N HIS A 197 10.83 -1.01 -24.83
CA HIS A 197 10.63 -0.21 -26.04
C HIS A 197 10.64 -1.15 -27.24
N ARG A 198 9.63 -1.04 -28.11
CA ARG A 198 9.47 -1.91 -29.28
C ARG A 198 8.73 -1.20 -30.40
N LEU A 199 8.96 -1.70 -31.61
CA LEU A 199 8.15 -1.38 -32.77
C LEU A 199 7.07 -2.44 -32.96
N GLY A 200 5.86 -2.01 -33.32
CA GLY A 200 4.74 -2.91 -33.61
C GLY A 200 3.80 -2.33 -34.66
N TRP A 201 2.80 -3.14 -35.01
CA TRP A 201 1.81 -2.83 -36.05
C TRP A 201 0.37 -2.72 -35.49
N GLY A 202 0.16 -2.97 -34.20
CA GLY A 202 -1.17 -3.00 -33.60
C GLY A 202 -1.14 -3.00 -32.07
N PHE A 203 -2.33 -2.93 -31.46
CA PHE A 203 -2.53 -2.98 -30.01
C PHE A 203 -2.69 -4.44 -29.56
N PHE A 204 -2.18 -4.75 -28.37
CA PHE A 204 -2.34 -6.04 -27.72
C PHE A 204 -2.22 -5.88 -26.20
N THR A 205 -2.66 -6.89 -25.46
CA THR A 205 -2.55 -6.93 -24.00
C THR A 205 -1.19 -7.45 -23.60
N ILE A 206 -0.52 -6.69 -22.72
CA ILE A 206 0.72 -7.06 -22.07
C ILE A 206 0.37 -7.53 -20.67
N TYR A 207 0.90 -8.70 -20.29
CA TYR A 207 0.86 -9.18 -18.92
C TYR A 207 2.18 -8.86 -18.25
N ALA A 208 2.15 -8.39 -17.01
CA ALA A 208 3.34 -8.09 -16.23
C ALA A 208 3.19 -8.64 -14.81
N ASN A 209 4.16 -9.42 -14.36
CA ASN A 209 4.25 -9.83 -12.96
C ASN A 209 5.20 -8.89 -12.22
N VAL A 210 4.71 -8.24 -11.17
CA VAL A 210 5.53 -7.41 -10.28
C VAL A 210 5.87 -8.24 -9.04
N ILE A 211 7.16 -8.52 -8.86
CA ILE A 211 7.67 -9.36 -7.79
C ILE A 211 8.29 -8.47 -6.72
N LEU A 212 7.85 -8.67 -5.48
CA LEU A 212 8.41 -8.02 -4.30
C LEU A 212 9.65 -8.75 -3.83
N LYS A 213 10.60 -8.00 -3.26
CA LYS A 213 11.72 -8.60 -2.56
C LYS A 213 11.28 -9.54 -1.45
N ALA A 214 12.12 -10.51 -1.14
CA ALA A 214 11.96 -11.40 0.00
C ALA A 214 11.66 -10.60 1.29
N GLY A 215 10.74 -11.13 2.10
CA GLY A 215 10.27 -10.45 3.31
C GLY A 215 9.15 -9.43 3.08
N TYR A 216 8.60 -9.31 1.86
CA TYR A 216 7.40 -8.52 1.58
C TYR A 216 6.32 -9.37 0.93
N ARG A 217 5.06 -9.01 1.19
CA ARG A 217 3.90 -9.64 0.53
C ARG A 217 2.87 -8.61 0.11
N TRP A 218 2.21 -8.85 -1.01
CA TRP A 218 1.09 -8.02 -1.46
C TRP A 218 -0.15 -8.24 -0.60
N MET A 219 -0.81 -7.16 -0.23
CA MET A 219 -2.14 -7.17 0.38
C MET A 219 -3.22 -6.98 -0.69
N SER A 220 -3.21 -7.84 -1.72
CA SER A 220 -4.23 -7.89 -2.78
C SER A 220 -4.80 -9.30 -2.90
N SER A 221 -6.07 -9.40 -3.28
CA SER A 221 -6.71 -10.68 -3.60
C SER A 221 -6.21 -11.29 -4.90
N GLU A 222 -5.59 -10.50 -5.76
CA GLU A 222 -5.03 -10.95 -7.04
C GLU A 222 -3.57 -11.38 -6.91
N ALA A 223 -2.96 -11.22 -5.72
CA ALA A 223 -1.60 -11.62 -5.48
C ALA A 223 -1.44 -13.15 -5.43
N GLU A 224 -0.36 -13.62 -6.05
CA GLU A 224 0.00 -15.02 -6.18
C GLU A 224 1.36 -15.31 -5.54
N ASP A 225 1.62 -16.58 -5.27
CA ASP A 225 2.91 -17.02 -4.77
C ASP A 225 3.98 -16.96 -5.89
N THR A 226 5.22 -16.68 -5.51
CA THR A 226 6.35 -16.73 -6.46
C THR A 226 6.76 -18.18 -6.74
N ALA A 227 7.51 -18.40 -7.82
CA ALA A 227 8.02 -19.73 -8.14
C ALA A 227 8.94 -20.29 -7.05
N ASP A 228 9.63 -19.40 -6.32
CA ASP A 228 10.52 -19.73 -5.21
C ASP A 228 9.79 -19.94 -3.88
N GLY A 229 8.45 -19.89 -3.89
CA GLY A 229 7.59 -20.20 -2.74
C GLY A 229 7.29 -19.02 -1.81
N GLN A 230 7.64 -17.79 -2.19
CA GLN A 230 7.27 -16.60 -1.42
C GLN A 230 5.76 -16.35 -1.55
N ARG A 231 5.07 -16.36 -0.41
CA ARG A 231 3.62 -16.22 -0.37
C ARG A 231 3.16 -14.83 -0.79
N GLN A 232 2.24 -14.76 -1.74
CA GLN A 232 1.72 -13.49 -2.27
C GLN A 232 2.82 -12.48 -2.64
N GLY A 233 4.00 -12.96 -3.07
CA GLY A 233 5.12 -12.11 -3.47
C GLY A 233 4.99 -11.55 -4.89
N LYS A 234 4.06 -12.10 -5.68
CA LYS A 234 3.85 -11.76 -7.09
C LYS A 234 2.48 -11.10 -7.28
N LEU A 235 2.44 -9.95 -7.96
CA LEU A 235 1.20 -9.31 -8.39
C LEU A 235 1.11 -9.34 -9.92
N PRO A 236 0.21 -10.16 -10.50
CA PRO A 236 -0.11 -10.12 -11.92
C PRO A 236 -0.85 -8.83 -12.27
N LEU A 237 -0.38 -8.17 -13.32
CA LEU A 237 -0.99 -6.98 -13.91
C LEU A 237 -1.27 -7.24 -15.38
N GLU A 238 -2.34 -6.63 -15.88
CA GLU A 238 -2.65 -6.62 -17.31
C GLU A 238 -2.81 -5.18 -17.80
N TRP A 239 -2.32 -4.92 -19.01
CA TRP A 239 -2.47 -3.63 -19.67
C TRP A 239 -2.61 -3.80 -21.18
N THR A 240 -3.71 -3.29 -21.73
CA THR A 240 -3.89 -3.22 -23.18
C THR A 240 -3.24 -1.96 -23.71
N LEU A 241 -2.29 -2.11 -24.64
CA LEU A 241 -1.63 -0.98 -25.27
C LEU A 241 -2.65 -0.04 -25.91
N ASP A 242 -2.54 1.24 -25.57
CA ASP A 242 -3.41 2.28 -26.07
C ASP A 242 -2.61 3.22 -26.95
N PHE A 243 -3.04 3.38 -28.20
CA PHE A 243 -2.42 4.27 -29.18
C PHE A 243 -3.34 5.42 -29.59
N ASN A 244 -4.55 5.48 -29.03
CA ASN A 244 -5.60 6.41 -29.45
C ASN A 244 -5.81 7.52 -28.41
N SER A 245 -5.68 7.20 -27.12
CA SER A 245 -5.86 8.21 -26.06
C SER A 245 -4.72 9.23 -26.01
N ASN A 246 -5.01 10.37 -25.37
CA ASN A 246 -4.08 11.48 -25.16
C ASN A 246 -3.40 11.97 -26.46
N ALA A 247 -4.20 12.27 -27.47
CA ALA A 247 -3.72 12.66 -28.81
C ALA A 247 -2.79 11.61 -29.45
N GLY A 248 -3.07 10.33 -29.17
CA GLY A 248 -2.30 9.19 -29.64
C GLY A 248 -0.94 8.99 -28.95
N ARG A 249 -0.71 9.60 -27.79
CA ARG A 249 0.52 9.42 -27.00
C ARG A 249 0.49 8.22 -26.07
N GLY A 250 -0.68 7.59 -25.90
CA GLY A 250 -0.92 6.46 -25.00
C GLY A 250 -1.56 6.84 -23.68
N SER A 251 -1.63 5.91 -22.74
CA SER A 251 -2.31 6.09 -21.46
C SER A 251 -1.65 5.31 -20.34
N GLN A 252 -2.02 5.61 -19.10
CA GLN A 252 -1.56 4.89 -17.93
C GLN A 252 -2.66 4.76 -16.87
N GLY A 253 -2.58 3.70 -16.08
CA GLY A 253 -3.39 3.47 -14.90
C GLY A 253 -2.55 3.62 -13.64
N ARG A 254 -3.15 4.20 -12.59
CA ARG A 254 -2.63 4.25 -11.23
C ARG A 254 -3.31 3.20 -10.36
N TRP A 255 -2.50 2.43 -9.65
CA TRP A 255 -2.90 1.39 -8.72
C TRP A 255 -2.37 1.78 -7.34
N ARG A 256 -3.26 1.94 -6.35
CA ARG A 256 -2.85 2.15 -4.96
C ARG A 256 -2.99 0.83 -4.20
N LEU A 257 -1.87 0.35 -3.69
CA LEU A 257 -1.72 -0.99 -3.12
C LEU A 257 -1.15 -0.91 -1.71
N LYS A 258 -1.33 -2.00 -0.95
CA LYS A 258 -0.71 -2.20 0.36
C LYS A 258 0.26 -3.37 0.29
N VAL A 259 1.36 -3.24 0.99
CA VAL A 259 2.40 -4.24 1.12
C VAL A 259 2.65 -4.47 2.60
N LYS A 260 2.81 -5.73 3.01
CA LYS A 260 3.14 -6.06 4.40
C LYS A 260 4.58 -6.53 4.47
N LYS A 261 5.37 -5.95 5.38
CA LYS A 261 6.71 -6.46 5.70
C LYS A 261 6.56 -7.69 6.61
N GLU A 262 7.05 -8.83 6.14
CA GLU A 262 7.21 -10.03 6.95
C GLU A 262 8.59 -9.96 7.63
N LYS A 263 8.63 -10.07 8.96
CA LYS A 263 9.89 -10.06 9.71
C LYS A 263 10.80 -11.21 9.25
N GLN A 264 11.80 -10.91 8.43
CA GLN A 264 13.02 -11.72 8.35
C GLN A 264 14.22 -10.90 7.84
N GLY A 265 15.33 -11.04 8.55
CA GLY A 265 16.58 -10.30 8.34
C GLY A 265 17.38 -10.85 7.17
N GLN A 266 17.03 -10.43 5.96
CA GLN A 266 17.78 -10.70 4.73
C GLN A 266 18.23 -9.40 4.03
N GLU A 267 18.48 -8.32 4.78
CA GLU A 267 18.91 -7.03 4.19
C GLU A 267 20.40 -7.03 3.75
N VAL A 268 21.14 -8.12 3.99
CA VAL A 268 22.60 -8.20 3.79
C VAL A 268 23.01 -8.89 2.47
N GLU A 269 22.16 -9.69 1.84
CA GLU A 269 22.47 -10.39 0.57
C GLU A 269 22.27 -9.51 -0.69
N ASP A 270 21.44 -8.46 -0.61
CA ASP A 270 21.04 -7.60 -1.72
C ASP A 270 22.18 -6.79 -2.38
N ALA A 271 23.25 -6.48 -1.64
CA ALA A 271 24.32 -5.61 -2.14
C ALA A 271 25.26 -6.33 -3.12
N VAL A 272 25.53 -7.63 -2.89
CA VAL A 272 26.45 -8.44 -3.72
C VAL A 272 25.77 -8.92 -5.01
N GLN A 273 24.46 -9.20 -4.97
CA GLN A 273 23.70 -9.57 -6.16
C GLN A 273 23.57 -8.44 -7.19
N ARG A 274 23.64 -7.17 -6.76
CA ARG A 274 23.38 -6.01 -7.63
C ARG A 274 24.32 -5.90 -8.83
N GLU A 275 25.61 -6.18 -8.68
CA GLU A 275 26.56 -6.15 -9.80
C GLU A 275 26.34 -7.28 -10.80
N SER A 276 25.98 -8.47 -10.30
CA SER A 276 25.64 -9.63 -11.12
C SER A 276 24.38 -9.36 -11.94
N VAL A 277 23.34 -8.83 -11.28
CA VAL A 277 22.07 -8.40 -11.90
C VAL A 277 22.31 -7.33 -12.96
N LEU A 278 23.12 -6.31 -12.67
CA LEU A 278 23.50 -5.28 -13.66
C LEU A 278 24.22 -5.85 -14.89
N ARG A 279 25.02 -6.90 -14.71
CA ARG A 279 25.71 -7.58 -15.81
C ARG A 279 24.72 -8.40 -16.65
N MET A 280 23.84 -9.17 -16.02
CA MET A 280 22.81 -9.94 -16.69
C MET A 280 21.84 -9.05 -17.47
N TRP A 281 21.40 -7.95 -16.86
CA TRP A 281 20.53 -6.96 -17.50
C TRP A 281 21.16 -6.33 -18.74
N ARG A 282 22.45 -5.96 -18.68
CA ARG A 282 23.19 -5.46 -19.85
C ARG A 282 23.28 -6.49 -20.97
N GLN A 283 23.64 -7.73 -20.62
CA GLN A 283 23.72 -8.83 -21.59
C GLN A 283 22.37 -9.12 -22.26
N GLN A 284 21.26 -9.02 -21.52
CA GLN A 284 19.93 -9.20 -22.07
C GLN A 284 19.60 -8.14 -23.12
N ARG A 285 19.93 -6.86 -22.87
CA ARG A 285 19.73 -5.77 -23.84
C ARG A 285 20.58 -5.93 -25.09
N GLU A 286 21.84 -6.33 -24.95
CA GLU A 286 22.75 -6.54 -26.08
C GLU A 286 22.34 -7.72 -26.97
N ARG A 287 21.73 -8.75 -26.38
CA ARG A 287 21.30 -9.97 -27.08
C ARG A 287 19.90 -9.87 -27.68
N ASP A 288 19.14 -8.85 -27.32
CA ASP A 288 17.75 -8.70 -27.75
C ASP A 288 17.68 -7.98 -29.12
N PRO A 289 17.37 -8.70 -30.21
CA PRO A 289 17.36 -8.13 -31.55
C PRO A 289 16.20 -7.15 -31.78
N ASP A 290 15.19 -7.18 -30.91
CA ASP A 290 14.02 -6.30 -30.98
C ASP A 290 14.21 -5.05 -30.08
N TYR A 291 15.36 -4.94 -29.39
CA TYR A 291 15.68 -3.81 -28.54
C TYR A 291 15.97 -2.54 -29.35
N VAL A 292 15.16 -1.51 -29.15
CA VAL A 292 15.41 -0.17 -29.70
C VAL A 292 16.07 0.68 -28.62
N GLY A 293 17.30 1.12 -28.87
CA GLY A 293 18.03 2.02 -27.99
C GLY A 293 17.32 3.35 -27.81
N HIS A 294 17.56 3.99 -26.66
CA HIS A 294 17.13 5.36 -26.42
C HIS A 294 18.03 6.28 -27.25
N GLU A 295 17.72 6.48 -28.54
CA GLU A 295 18.34 7.58 -29.28
C GLU A 295 17.87 8.88 -28.63
N SER A 296 18.81 9.59 -28.01
CA SER A 296 18.60 10.91 -27.44
C SER A 296 18.16 11.84 -28.58
N SER A 297 16.88 12.22 -28.58
CA SER A 297 16.40 13.44 -29.23
C SER A 297 16.07 14.46 -28.16
#